data_AF-A0AAW0FXU8-F1
#
_entry.id   AF-A0AAW0FXU8-F1
#
_cell.length_a   1.000
_cell.length_b   1.000
_cell.length_c   1.000
_cell.angle_alpha   90.00
_cell.angle_beta   90.00
_cell.angle_gamma   90.00
#
_symmetry.space_group_name_H-M   'P 1'
#
loop_
_entity.id
_entity.type
_entity.pdbx_description
1 polymer ?
#
loop_
_entity_poly.entity_id
_entity_poly.type
_entity_poly.pdbx_seq_one_letter_code
_entity_poly.pdbx_strand_id
1 'polypeptide(L)'
;MSQYELTPQLKELISKSQLGLEPRAKLFEQPAISRNNLVTFYTEYRPTSSLLELLKTTKIWKNNEDLNNTKQEKTPEFIEQMEYLRLRAKEEEYQSLINPSPEINTLYETKFDDEFSHQTPVQAHKELRHQLTTIWLKPWYI
;
A
#
# COMPACT_ATOMS: atom_id res chain seq x y z
N MET A 1 13.69 3.72 9.71
CA MET A 1 15.07 3.47 9.21
C MET A 1 15.32 1.97 9.26
N SER A 2 15.62 1.33 8.13
CA SER A 2 15.87 -0.12 8.13
C SER A 2 17.20 -0.45 8.83
N GLN A 3 17.13 -1.38 9.78
CA GLN A 3 18.29 -1.93 10.49
C GLN A 3 18.53 -3.37 10.01
N TYR A 4 19.79 -3.81 10.06
CA TYR A 4 20.21 -5.12 9.59
C TYR A 4 20.97 -5.86 10.70
N GLU A 5 20.68 -7.14 10.87
CA GLU A 5 21.39 -8.06 11.75
C GLU A 5 22.82 -8.30 11.26
N LEU A 6 23.75 -8.37 12.23
CA LEU A 6 25.12 -8.81 12.00
C LEU A 6 25.19 -10.33 11.81
N THR A 7 24.94 -10.78 10.59
CA THR A 7 25.10 -12.18 10.18
C THR A 7 26.57 -12.60 10.22
N PRO A 8 26.87 -13.90 10.42
CA PRO A 8 28.24 -14.39 10.44
C PRO A 8 28.98 -14.08 9.12
N GLN A 9 28.29 -14.15 7.99
CA GLN A 9 28.83 -13.79 6.68
C GLN A 9 29.21 -12.31 6.60
N LEU A 10 28.36 -11.41 7.11
CA LEU A 10 28.69 -9.99 7.16
C LEU A 10 29.88 -9.71 8.08
N LYS A 11 29.97 -10.41 9.21
CA LYS A 11 31.13 -10.31 10.13
C LYS A 11 32.43 -10.74 9.45
N GLU A 12 32.39 -11.78 8.61
CA GLU A 12 33.54 -12.20 7.81
C GLU A 12 33.92 -11.20 6.71
N LEU A 13 32.94 -10.57 6.07
CA LEU A 13 33.21 -9.54 5.07
C LEU A 13 33.83 -8.29 5.70
N ILE A 14 33.30 -7.86 6.85
CA ILE A 14 33.89 -6.79 7.65
C ILE A 14 35.29 -7.23 8.13
N SER A 15 35.49 -8.51 8.46
CA SER A 15 36.77 -8.98 8.98
C SER A 15 37.89 -8.98 7.94
N LYS A 16 37.56 -9.27 6.68
CA LYS A 16 38.45 -9.24 5.52
C LYS A 16 38.65 -7.83 4.95
N SER A 17 37.75 -6.90 5.26
CA SER A 17 37.86 -5.51 4.80
C SER A 17 39.00 -4.76 5.50
N GLN A 18 39.51 -3.72 4.84
CA GLN A 18 40.56 -2.83 5.37
C GLN A 18 40.03 -1.81 6.41
N LEU A 19 38.95 -2.16 7.11
CA LEU A 19 38.36 -1.31 8.13
C LEU A 19 39.28 -1.25 9.36
N GLY A 20 39.53 -0.05 9.87
CA GLY A 20 40.36 0.17 11.06
C GLY A 20 39.84 -0.59 12.29
N LEU A 21 40.74 -0.90 13.22
CA LEU A 21 40.42 -1.70 14.42
C LEU A 21 39.33 -1.07 15.29
N GLU A 22 39.38 0.26 15.46
CA GLU A 22 38.43 1.06 16.25
C GLU A 22 36.98 1.04 15.73
N PRO A 23 36.69 1.43 14.47
CA PRO A 23 35.31 1.39 13.96
C PRO A 23 34.78 -0.05 13.87
N ARG A 24 35.66 -1.02 13.66
CA ARG A 24 35.30 -2.44 13.59
C ARG A 24 34.85 -2.99 14.94
N ALA A 25 35.52 -2.63 16.03
CA ALA A 25 35.09 -3.01 17.38
C ALA A 25 33.70 -2.43 17.70
N LYS A 26 33.47 -1.15 17.40
CA LYS A 26 32.18 -0.47 17.59
C LYS A 26 31.03 -1.12 16.80
N LEU A 27 31.32 -1.59 15.58
CA LEU A 27 30.33 -2.31 14.77
C LEU A 27 30.00 -3.68 15.33
N PHE A 28 30.94 -4.37 15.99
CA PHE A 28 30.67 -5.68 16.59
C PHE A 28 29.95 -5.60 17.95
N GLU A 29 30.11 -4.50 18.68
CA GLU A 29 29.37 -4.26 19.93
C GLU A 29 27.88 -4.03 19.71
N GLN A 30 27.51 -3.44 18.57
CA GLN A 30 26.11 -3.21 18.22
C GLN A 30 25.48 -4.48 17.64
N PRO A 31 24.26 -4.86 18.03
CA PRO A 31 23.60 -6.05 17.49
C PRO A 31 23.07 -5.84 16.05
N ALA A 32 22.86 -4.57 15.65
CA ALA A 32 22.30 -4.19 14.36
C ALA A 32 23.06 -3.03 13.72
N ILE A 33 23.13 -3.02 12.39
CA ILE A 33 23.76 -1.99 11.57
C ILE A 33 22.68 -1.21 10.79
N SER A 34 22.83 0.11 10.70
CA SER A 34 21.92 0.95 9.91
C SER A 34 22.16 0.80 8.41
N ARG A 35 21.12 1.02 7.59
CA ARG A 35 21.25 1.07 6.13
C ARG A 35 22.35 2.04 5.68
N ASN A 36 22.43 3.21 6.29
CA ASN A 36 23.41 4.24 5.91
C ASN A 36 24.84 3.74 6.15
N ASN A 37 25.08 3.09 7.29
CA ASN A 37 26.40 2.52 7.61
C ASN A 37 26.79 1.39 6.66
N LEU A 38 25.84 0.56 6.20
CA LEU A 38 26.11 -0.45 5.18
C LEU A 38 26.44 0.16 3.82
N VAL A 39 25.74 1.23 3.44
CA VAL A 39 26.00 1.93 2.18
C VAL A 39 27.38 2.60 2.23
N THR A 40 27.72 3.29 3.32
CA THR A 40 29.05 3.91 3.47
C THR A 40 30.16 2.85 3.44
N PHE A 41 29.96 1.73 4.13
CA PHE A 41 30.89 0.60 4.10
C PHE A 41 31.09 0.05 2.68
N TYR A 42 30.01 -0.11 1.91
CA TYR A 42 30.10 -0.57 0.53
C TYR A 42 30.80 0.46 -0.37
N THR A 43 30.52 1.75 -0.21
CA THR A 43 31.13 2.80 -1.04
C THR A 43 32.63 2.92 -0.80
N GLU A 44 33.09 2.74 0.43
CA GLU A 44 34.49 2.91 0.82
C GLU A 44 35.33 1.67 0.51
N TYR A 45 34.82 0.47 0.83
CA TYR A 45 35.62 -0.76 0.81
C TYR A 45 35.28 -1.73 -0.32
N ARG A 46 34.14 -1.56 -0.98
CA ARG A 46 33.64 -2.41 -2.09
C ARG A 46 33.95 -3.91 -1.92
N PRO A 47 33.47 -4.55 -0.83
CA PRO A 47 33.81 -5.94 -0.52
C PRO A 47 33.19 -6.96 -1.48
N THR A 48 32.15 -6.58 -2.23
CA THR A 48 31.40 -7.44 -3.16
C THR A 48 31.22 -6.75 -4.52
N SER A 49 30.90 -7.53 -5.55
CA SER A 49 30.75 -6.99 -6.92
C SER A 49 29.57 -6.02 -7.02
N SER A 50 28.50 -6.26 -6.26
CA SER A 50 27.32 -5.41 -6.20
C SER A 50 26.83 -5.20 -4.76
N LEU A 51 26.14 -4.08 -4.51
CA LEU A 51 25.49 -3.80 -3.23
C LEU A 51 24.38 -4.82 -2.93
N LEU A 52 23.73 -5.35 -3.97
CA LEU A 52 22.70 -6.38 -3.82
C LEU A 52 23.27 -7.68 -3.27
N GLU A 53 24.48 -8.07 -3.67
CA GLU A 53 25.17 -9.22 -3.06
C GLU A 53 25.45 -9.00 -1.58
N LEU A 54 25.87 -7.80 -1.19
CA LEU A 54 26.04 -7.45 0.21
C LEU A 54 24.71 -7.56 0.96
N LEU A 55 23.63 -6.98 0.43
CA LEU A 55 22.30 -7.03 1.05
C LEU A 55 21.72 -8.45 1.13
N LYS A 56 22.09 -9.36 0.22
CA LYS A 56 21.68 -10.78 0.31
C LYS A 56 22.32 -11.50 1.49
N THR A 57 23.50 -11.06 1.93
CA THR A 57 24.18 -11.62 3.11
C THR A 57 23.67 -11.04 4.42
N THR A 58 22.93 -9.93 4.38
CA THR A 58 22.34 -9.33 5.57
C THR A 58 20.91 -9.82 5.79
N LYS A 59 20.49 -9.80 7.06
CA LYS A 59 19.11 -10.09 7.46
C LYS A 59 18.51 -8.84 8.06
N ILE A 60 17.25 -8.52 7.75
CA ILE A 60 16.59 -7.35 8.31
C ILE A 60 16.41 -7.58 9.81
N TRP A 61 16.92 -6.66 10.63
CA TRP A 61 16.67 -6.65 12.07
C TRP A 61 15.22 -6.31 12.29
N LYS A 62 14.46 -7.27 12.81
CA LYS A 62 13.10 -7.04 13.29
C LYS A 62 13.20 -6.87 14.80
N ASN A 63 12.81 -5.71 15.31
CA ASN A 63 12.69 -5.56 16.76
C ASN A 63 11.60 -6.53 17.24
N ASN A 64 11.91 -7.38 18.21
CA ASN A 64 10.95 -8.36 18.74
C ASN A 64 9.74 -7.67 19.39
N GLU A 65 9.87 -6.39 19.76
CA GLU A 65 8.78 -5.56 20.26
C GLU A 65 7.68 -5.34 19.20
N ASP A 66 8.03 -5.28 17.91
CA ASP A 66 7.06 -5.10 16.82
C ASP A 66 6.26 -6.38 16.52
N LEU A 67 6.78 -7.55 16.91
CA LEU A 67 6.08 -8.83 16.76
C LEU A 67 5.10 -9.09 17.90
N ASN A 68 5.38 -8.52 19.07
CA ASN A 68 4.52 -8.63 20.25
C ASN A 68 3.48 -7.50 20.32
N ASN A 69 3.67 -6.42 19.57
CA ASN A 69 2.66 -5.41 19.40
C ASN A 69 1.52 -5.93 18.52
N THR A 70 0.42 -6.21 19.23
CA THR A 70 -0.96 -6.06 18.78
C THR A 70 -1.42 -7.00 17.69
N LYS A 71 -1.51 -8.29 18.03
CA LYS A 71 -2.75 -9.01 17.71
C LYS A 71 -3.87 -8.44 18.60
N GLN A 72 -4.26 -7.20 18.32
CA GLN A 72 -5.36 -6.55 19.01
C GLN A 72 -6.58 -7.45 18.84
N GLU A 73 -7.16 -7.88 19.95
CA GLU A 73 -8.35 -8.72 19.91
C GLU A 73 -9.43 -7.99 19.13
N LYS A 74 -10.08 -8.70 18.20
CA LYS A 74 -11.13 -8.10 17.37
C LYS A 74 -12.24 -7.62 18.29
N THR A 75 -12.67 -6.38 18.13
CA THR A 75 -13.82 -5.85 18.88
C THR A 75 -15.08 -6.63 18.50
N PRO A 76 -16.06 -6.77 19.42
CA PRO A 76 -17.32 -7.45 19.12
C PRO A 76 -18.05 -6.80 17.94
N GLU A 77 -18.04 -5.46 17.89
CA GLU A 77 -18.61 -4.67 16.78
C GLU A 77 -17.97 -5.02 15.43
N PHE A 78 -16.64 -5.23 15.40
CA PHE A 78 -15.94 -5.64 14.18
C PHE A 78 -16.36 -7.04 13.74
N ILE A 79 -16.61 -7.95 14.67
CA ILE A 79 -17.08 -9.30 14.37
C ILE A 79 -18.49 -9.26 13.78
N GLU A 80 -19.39 -8.50 14.41
CA GLU A 80 -20.77 -8.31 13.94
C GLU A 80 -20.82 -7.70 12.53
N GLN A 81 -20.05 -6.64 12.28
CA GLN A 81 -19.97 -6.03 10.96
C GLN A 81 -19.41 -6.99 9.90
N MET A 82 -18.40 -7.79 10.26
CA MET A 82 -17.85 -8.81 9.37
C MET A 82 -18.86 -9.91 9.05
N GLU A 83 -19.69 -10.31 10.01
CA GLU A 83 -20.77 -11.27 9.78
C GLU A 83 -21.86 -10.70 8.87
N TYR A 84 -22.26 -9.45 9.10
CA TYR A 84 -23.20 -8.74 8.24
C TYR A 84 -22.69 -8.66 6.78
N LEU A 85 -21.44 -8.29 6.57
CA LEU A 85 -20.84 -8.22 5.24
C LEU A 85 -20.79 -9.59 4.56
N ARG A 86 -20.55 -10.67 5.31
CA ARG A 86 -20.59 -12.04 4.77
C ARG A 86 -21.99 -12.46 4.35
N LEU A 87 -23.01 -12.08 5.11
CA LEU A 87 -24.40 -12.36 4.76
C LEU A 87 -24.81 -11.59 3.50
N ARG A 88 -24.49 -10.29 3.45
CA ARG A 88 -24.74 -9.45 2.28
C ARG A 88 -24.07 -9.99 1.02
N ALA A 89 -22.82 -10.44 1.10
CA ALA A 89 -22.13 -11.03 -0.04
C ALA A 89 -22.83 -12.28 -0.58
N LYS A 90 -23.38 -13.12 0.31
CA LYS A 90 -24.18 -14.30 -0.08
C LYS A 90 -25.51 -13.90 -0.71
N GLU A 91 -26.14 -12.85 -0.21
CA GLU A 91 -27.38 -12.31 -0.79
C GLU A 91 -27.12 -11.72 -2.18
N GLU A 92 -26.03 -10.98 -2.37
CA GLU A 92 -25.61 -10.46 -3.68
C GLU A 92 -25.34 -11.59 -4.67
N GLU A 93 -24.64 -12.65 -4.24
CA GLU A 93 -24.43 -13.85 -5.06
C GLU A 93 -25.77 -14.51 -5.44
N TYR A 94 -26.70 -14.65 -4.49
CA TYR A 94 -28.01 -15.22 -4.76
C TYR A 94 -28.83 -14.37 -5.75
N GLN A 95 -28.82 -13.05 -5.59
CA GLN A 95 -29.48 -12.13 -6.52
C GLN A 95 -28.89 -12.24 -7.93
N SER A 96 -27.57 -12.36 -8.05
CA SER A 96 -26.90 -12.54 -9.35
C SER A 96 -27.31 -13.83 -10.06
N LEU A 97 -27.65 -14.89 -9.30
CA LEU A 97 -28.10 -16.17 -9.86
C LEU A 97 -29.57 -16.15 -10.29
N ILE A 98 -30.43 -15.45 -9.56
CA ILE A 98 -31.87 -15.34 -9.90
C ILE A 98 -32.07 -14.38 -11.07
N ASN A 99 -31.42 -13.22 -10.99
CA ASN A 99 -31.51 -12.15 -11.97
C ASN A 99 -30.10 -11.95 -12.55
N PRO A 100 -29.66 -12.81 -13.48
CA PRO A 100 -28.39 -12.58 -14.15
C PRO A 100 -28.49 -11.24 -14.87
N SER A 101 -27.80 -10.23 -14.35
CA SER A 101 -27.69 -8.95 -15.04
C SER A 101 -27.09 -9.23 -16.41
N PRO A 102 -27.62 -8.67 -17.51
CA PRO A 102 -27.00 -8.83 -18.81
C PRO A 102 -25.52 -8.43 -18.70
N GLU A 103 -24.60 -9.25 -19.21
CA GLU A 103 -23.15 -9.03 -19.13
C GLU A 103 -22.77 -7.71 -19.82
N ILE A 104 -22.90 -6.58 -19.12
CA ILE A 104 -22.36 -5.31 -19.56
C ILE A 104 -20.91 -5.28 -19.11
N ASN A 105 -20.07 -5.89 -19.93
CA ASN A 105 -18.63 -5.95 -19.80
C ASN A 105 -18.02 -4.54 -20.00
N THR A 106 -18.20 -3.64 -19.02
CA THR A 106 -17.62 -2.29 -19.04
C THR A 106 -16.87 -2.01 -17.74
N LEU A 107 -15.68 -1.43 -17.87
CA LEU A 107 -14.70 -1.15 -16.80
C LEU A 107 -15.19 -0.22 -15.67
N TYR A 108 -16.43 0.25 -15.72
CA TYR A 108 -16.99 1.25 -14.80
C TYR A 108 -18.37 0.78 -14.34
N GLU A 109 -18.42 -0.33 -13.63
CA GLU A 109 -19.65 -0.74 -12.97
C GLU A 109 -19.92 0.25 -11.82
N THR A 110 -20.90 1.12 -12.04
CA THR A 110 -21.34 2.07 -11.02
C THR A 110 -22.23 1.30 -10.05
N LYS A 111 -21.61 0.66 -9.06
CA LYS A 111 -22.36 0.14 -7.91
C LYS A 111 -22.97 1.34 -7.21
N PHE A 112 -24.25 1.61 -7.44
CA PHE A 112 -25.25 2.14 -6.52
C PHE A 112 -26.50 2.47 -7.33
N ASP A 113 -27.43 1.52 -7.29
CA ASP A 113 -28.85 1.73 -7.51
C ASP A 113 -29.35 2.68 -6.40
N ASP A 114 -29.12 3.97 -6.61
CA ASP A 114 -29.94 5.02 -6.00
C ASP A 114 -30.74 5.62 -7.15
N GLU A 115 -32.00 5.22 -7.23
CA GLU A 115 -33.03 5.57 -8.21
C GLU A 115 -33.37 7.08 -8.26
N PHE A 116 -32.49 7.95 -7.73
CA PHE A 116 -32.70 9.38 -7.60
C PHE A 116 -31.47 10.28 -7.86
N SER A 117 -30.29 9.75 -8.22
CA SER A 117 -29.06 10.60 -8.33
C SER A 117 -28.33 10.65 -9.68
N HIS A 118 -28.79 9.95 -10.72
CA HIS A 118 -28.00 9.82 -11.95
C HIS A 118 -28.50 10.68 -13.12
N GLN A 119 -28.48 12.01 -12.96
CA GLN A 119 -28.17 12.83 -14.14
C GLN A 119 -26.68 12.64 -14.42
N THR A 120 -26.37 11.87 -15.46
CA THR A 120 -24.98 11.75 -15.91
C THR A 120 -24.39 13.15 -16.15
N PRO A 121 -23.11 13.43 -15.88
CA PRO A 121 -22.51 14.76 -16.06
C PRO A 121 -22.75 15.34 -17.46
N VAL A 122 -22.86 14.45 -18.46
CA VAL A 122 -23.19 14.79 -19.85
C VAL A 122 -24.64 15.28 -19.99
N GLN A 123 -25.61 14.66 -19.32
CA GLN A 123 -27.01 15.11 -19.29
C GLN A 123 -27.16 16.45 -18.57
N ALA A 124 -26.51 16.62 -17.41
CA ALA A 124 -26.51 17.89 -16.68
C ALA A 124 -25.91 19.03 -17.53
N HIS A 125 -24.82 18.78 -18.25
CA HIS A 125 -24.22 19.77 -19.15
C HIS A 125 -25.13 20.12 -20.34
N LYS A 126 -25.84 19.14 -20.88
CA LYS A 126 -26.80 19.35 -21.98
C LYS A 126 -27.99 20.19 -21.51
N GLU A 127 -28.53 19.92 -20.32
CA GLU A 127 -29.60 20.72 -19.72
C GLU A 127 -29.13 22.14 -19.39
N LEU A 128 -27.94 22.31 -18.80
CA LEU A 128 -27.38 23.65 -18.52
C LEU A 128 -27.19 24.47 -19.80
N ARG A 129 -26.67 23.86 -20.86
CA ARG A 129 -26.58 24.53 -22.17
C ARG A 129 -27.96 24.89 -22.69
N HIS A 130 -28.92 23.98 -22.63
CA HIS A 130 -30.28 24.25 -23.08
C HIS A 130 -30.91 25.41 -22.30
N GLN A 131 -30.75 25.46 -20.98
CA GLN A 131 -31.24 26.55 -20.12
C GLN A 131 -30.55 27.88 -20.44
N LEU A 132 -29.21 27.89 -20.54
CA LEU A 132 -28.45 29.07 -20.97
C LEU A 132 -28.92 29.56 -22.34
N THR A 133 -28.95 28.68 -23.33
CA THR A 133 -29.44 29.02 -24.68
C THR A 133 -30.85 29.59 -24.62
N THR A 134 -31.75 29.03 -23.82
CA THR A 134 -33.14 29.50 -23.70
C THR A 134 -33.24 30.87 -23.01
N ILE A 135 -32.42 31.13 -21.99
CA ILE A 135 -32.38 32.43 -21.29
C ILE A 135 -31.79 33.52 -22.19
N TRP A 136 -30.75 33.20 -22.97
CA TRP A 136 -30.06 34.16 -23.83
C TRP A 136 -30.73 34.37 -25.20
N LEU A 137 -31.54 33.41 -25.69
CA LEU A 137 -32.31 33.54 -26.94
C LEU A 137 -33.77 33.97 -26.75
N LYS A 138 -34.27 34.14 -25.53
CA LYS A 138 -35.51 34.91 -25.32
C LYS A 138 -35.14 36.40 -25.44
N PRO A 139 -35.48 37.09 -26.54
CA PRO A 139 -35.41 38.53 -26.54
C PRO A 139 -36.43 39.03 -25.52
N TRP A 140 -36.05 40.08 -24.82
CA TRP A 140 -36.91 40.88 -23.97
C TRP A 140 -38.21 41.19 -24.71
N TYR A 141 -39.27 40.44 -24.40
CA TYR A 141 -40.64 40.86 -24.69
C TYR A 141 -41.12 41.61 -23.45
N ILE A 142 -40.88 42.92 -23.47
CA ILE A 142 -41.80 43.91 -22.91
C ILE A 142 -42.85 44.16 -24.00
#